data_AF-A0A960XTB9-F1
#
_entry.id   AF-A0A960XTB9-F1
#
_cell.length_a   1.000
_cell.length_b   1.000
_cell.length_c   1.000
_cell.angle_alpha   90.00
_cell.angle_beta   90.00
_cell.angle_gamma   90.00
#
_symmetry.space_group_name_H-M   'P 1'
#
loop_
_entity.id
_entity.type
_entity.pdbx_description
1 polymer ?
#
loop_
_entity_poly.entity_id
_entity_poly.type
_entity_poly.pdbx_seq_one_letter_code
_entity_poly.pdbx_strand_id
1 'polypeptide(L)'
;MNRFLHVIRFVVFAVVASPPLTAAPVTIGNPNTLSLEFAADARPKSFQAAGREHLNTSDPGAGFTLHGSDSSRPGAVEFPFRTMSFDGRQMVISLTPNSRITFDVKSTDRYLAFRISRVEGIPKQNLLWLRLHMNLGDAVKCLPLDFMTKVHGGAREVHFPWLWKRRDELPMGGFVLYAPTSPEDEDETLLHIWTGENLPHPKVAGEWNVETARKWLADWQKMFA
;
A
#
# COMPACT_ATOMS: atom_id res chain seq x y z
N MET A 1 -43.46 -20.29 -63.69
CA MET A 1 -43.60 -20.63 -62.26
C MET A 1 -42.23 -20.43 -61.61
N ASN A 2 -42.13 -19.44 -60.73
CA ASN A 2 -40.90 -18.87 -60.17
C ASN A 2 -40.03 -19.89 -59.41
N ARG A 3 -38.72 -19.87 -59.65
CA ARG A 3 -37.73 -20.41 -58.71
C ARG A 3 -36.72 -19.32 -58.37
N PHE A 4 -37.00 -18.62 -57.28
CA PHE A 4 -36.02 -17.84 -56.52
C PHE A 4 -35.07 -18.83 -55.83
N LEU A 5 -33.77 -18.78 -56.11
CA LEU A 5 -32.75 -19.28 -55.18
C LEU A 5 -31.98 -18.09 -54.62
N HIS A 6 -32.15 -17.87 -53.32
CA HIS A 6 -31.42 -16.89 -52.53
C HIS A 6 -29.96 -17.31 -52.39
N VAL A 7 -29.04 -16.40 -52.73
CA VAL A 7 -27.62 -16.51 -52.37
C VAL A 7 -27.48 -16.05 -50.92
N ILE A 8 -27.24 -16.98 -50.01
CA ILE A 8 -26.90 -16.68 -48.62
C ILE A 8 -25.43 -16.22 -48.60
N ARG A 9 -25.21 -14.91 -48.42
CA ARG A 9 -23.90 -14.36 -48.08
C ARG A 9 -23.64 -14.61 -46.59
N PHE A 10 -22.76 -15.56 -46.28
CA PHE A 10 -22.14 -15.64 -44.96
C PHE A 10 -21.11 -14.50 -44.83
N VAL A 11 -21.47 -13.47 -44.06
CA VAL A 11 -20.48 -12.51 -43.55
C VAL A 11 -19.87 -13.12 -42.31
N VAL A 12 -18.65 -13.63 -42.43
CA VAL A 12 -17.83 -14.03 -41.29
C VAL A 12 -17.38 -12.75 -40.59
N PHE A 13 -17.99 -12.42 -39.45
CA PHE A 13 -17.42 -11.44 -38.54
C PHE A 13 -16.19 -12.06 -37.90
N ALA A 14 -15.01 -11.67 -38.37
CA ALA A 14 -13.79 -11.85 -37.61
C ALA A 14 -13.90 -10.98 -36.34
N VAL A 15 -14.21 -11.60 -35.21
CA VAL A 15 -14.01 -10.97 -33.90
C VAL A 15 -12.50 -10.85 -33.74
N VAL A 16 -11.96 -9.68 -34.06
CA VAL A 16 -10.62 -9.31 -33.63
C VAL A 16 -10.69 -9.21 -32.11
N ALA A 17 -10.24 -10.26 -31.42
CA ALA A 17 -9.98 -10.18 -30.00
C ALA A 17 -8.85 -9.15 -29.82
N SER A 18 -9.23 -7.91 -29.49
CA SER A 18 -8.27 -6.95 -28.96
C SER A 18 -7.58 -7.61 -27.77
N PRO A 19 -6.24 -7.65 -27.70
CA PRO A 19 -5.58 -8.04 -26.47
C PRO A 19 -6.15 -7.15 -25.35
N PRO A 20 -6.39 -7.67 -24.13
CA PRO A 20 -6.77 -6.81 -23.04
C PRO A 20 -5.70 -5.73 -22.95
N LEU A 21 -6.11 -4.45 -23.03
CA LEU A 21 -5.25 -3.33 -22.70
C LEU A 21 -4.73 -3.62 -21.30
N THR A 22 -3.48 -4.08 -21.19
CA THR A 22 -2.82 -4.27 -19.91
C THR A 22 -2.83 -2.90 -19.25
N ALA A 23 -3.68 -2.73 -18.24
CA ALA A 23 -3.82 -1.44 -17.58
C ALA A 23 -2.44 -0.98 -17.08
N ALA A 24 -2.17 0.31 -17.26
CA ALA A 24 -0.86 0.88 -16.93
C ALA A 24 -0.54 0.63 -15.45
N PRO A 25 0.74 0.42 -15.11
CA PRO A 25 1.14 0.30 -13.73
C PRO A 25 0.83 1.58 -12.95
N VAL A 26 0.69 1.42 -11.64
CA VAL A 26 0.41 2.49 -10.69
C VAL A 26 1.71 2.85 -9.98
N THR A 27 2.20 4.06 -10.19
CA THR A 27 3.42 4.59 -9.55
C THR A 27 3.07 5.58 -8.45
N ILE A 28 3.70 5.41 -7.29
CA ILE A 28 3.56 6.26 -6.10
C ILE A 28 4.94 6.82 -5.75
N GLY A 29 5.04 8.14 -5.56
CA GLY A 29 6.30 8.82 -5.25
C GLY A 29 7.06 9.28 -6.49
N ASN A 30 8.34 9.61 -6.29
CA ASN A 30 9.23 10.14 -7.32
C ASN A 30 10.30 9.09 -7.67
N PRO A 31 10.34 8.59 -8.92
CA PRO A 31 11.29 7.56 -9.34
C PRO A 31 12.76 7.91 -9.15
N ASN A 32 13.11 9.19 -9.03
CA ASN A 32 14.49 9.62 -8.83
C ASN A 32 14.94 9.59 -7.36
N THR A 33 14.01 9.56 -6.40
CA THR A 33 14.31 9.62 -4.97
C THR A 33 13.77 8.38 -4.25
N LEU A 34 12.45 8.24 -4.22
CA LEU A 34 11.73 7.13 -3.60
C LEU A 34 10.41 6.89 -4.34
N SER A 35 10.22 5.68 -4.87
CA SER A 35 8.98 5.29 -5.52
C SER A 35 8.61 3.83 -5.33
N LEU A 36 7.32 3.56 -5.27
CA LEU A 36 6.74 2.22 -5.25
C LEU A 36 5.79 2.08 -6.44
N GLU A 37 5.95 1.00 -7.19
CA GLU A 37 5.13 0.68 -8.36
C GLU A 37 4.38 -0.63 -8.14
N PHE A 38 3.09 -0.61 -8.48
CA PHE A 38 2.24 -1.79 -8.55
C PHE A 38 1.79 -2.03 -9.99
N ALA A 39 1.63 -3.30 -10.36
CA ALA A 39 0.85 -3.65 -11.53
C ALA A 39 -0.63 -3.31 -11.31
N ALA A 40 -1.39 -3.24 -12.40
CA ALA A 40 -2.81 -2.89 -12.34
C ALA A 40 -3.64 -3.87 -11.48
N ASP A 41 -3.16 -5.10 -11.27
CA ASP A 41 -3.77 -6.12 -10.42
C ASP A 41 -3.34 -6.03 -8.93
N ALA A 42 -2.78 -4.89 -8.51
CA ALA A 42 -2.30 -4.63 -7.16
C ALA A 42 -1.10 -5.50 -6.71
N ARG A 43 -0.43 -6.22 -7.62
CA ARG A 43 0.84 -6.89 -7.32
C ARG A 43 2.01 -5.91 -7.33
N PRO A 44 3.00 -6.07 -6.44
CA PRO A 44 4.17 -5.20 -6.41
C PRO A 44 4.99 -5.42 -7.68
N LYS A 45 5.56 -4.35 -8.22
CA LYS A 45 6.35 -4.40 -9.45
C LYS A 45 7.74 -3.80 -9.28
N SER A 46 7.88 -2.75 -8.48
CA SER A 46 9.17 -2.12 -8.20
C SER A 46 9.11 -1.33 -6.89
N PHE A 47 10.22 -1.29 -6.15
CA PHE A 47 10.47 -0.33 -5.09
C PHE A 47 11.87 0.27 -5.30
N GLN A 48 11.91 1.50 -5.81
CA GLN A 48 13.16 2.23 -6.08
C GLN A 48 13.43 3.21 -4.95
N ALA A 49 14.66 3.20 -4.43
CA ALA A 49 15.14 4.22 -3.51
C ALA A 49 16.62 4.51 -3.80
N ALA A 50 16.99 5.80 -3.81
CA ALA A 50 18.36 6.24 -4.10
C ALA A 50 18.97 5.59 -5.37
N GLY A 51 18.14 5.41 -6.40
CA GLY A 51 18.52 4.81 -7.69
C GLY A 51 18.76 3.29 -7.66
N ARG A 52 18.31 2.59 -6.62
CA ARG A 52 18.43 1.13 -6.50
C ARG A 52 17.06 0.47 -6.36
N GLU A 53 16.91 -0.68 -7.03
CA GLU A 53 15.76 -1.57 -6.85
C GLU A 53 15.92 -2.35 -5.55
N HIS A 54 14.87 -2.36 -4.72
CA HIS A 54 14.82 -3.10 -3.47
C HIS A 54 13.76 -4.20 -3.44
N LEU A 55 12.89 -4.28 -4.44
CA LEU A 55 11.97 -5.39 -4.60
C LEU A 55 12.68 -6.56 -5.29
N ASN A 56 12.48 -7.78 -4.80
CA ASN A 56 12.82 -8.96 -5.57
C ASN A 56 11.87 -9.10 -6.76
N THR A 57 12.27 -8.63 -7.94
CA THR A 57 11.39 -8.65 -9.12
C THR A 57 11.10 -10.05 -9.67
N SER A 58 11.87 -11.07 -9.28
CA SER A 58 11.61 -12.47 -9.68
C SER A 58 10.55 -13.15 -8.82
N ASP A 59 10.38 -12.68 -7.58
CA ASP A 59 9.29 -13.04 -6.68
C ASP A 59 8.88 -11.79 -5.90
N PRO A 60 8.05 -10.90 -6.47
CA PRO A 60 7.73 -9.61 -5.86
C PRO A 60 6.83 -9.72 -4.63
N GLY A 61 6.29 -10.90 -4.33
CA GLY A 61 5.26 -11.09 -3.32
C GLY A 61 3.84 -10.96 -3.87
N ALA A 62 2.86 -11.18 -3.00
CA ALA A 62 1.46 -11.31 -3.39
C ALA A 62 0.71 -9.97 -3.52
N GLY A 63 1.30 -8.88 -3.05
CA GLY A 63 0.62 -7.58 -2.97
C GLY A 63 -0.47 -7.59 -1.91
N PHE A 64 -1.57 -6.88 -2.17
CA PHE A 64 -2.70 -6.82 -1.26
C PHE A 64 -3.59 -8.06 -1.36
N THR A 65 -3.85 -8.68 -0.23
CA THR A 65 -4.73 -9.84 -0.08
C THR A 65 -5.67 -9.64 1.11
N LEU A 66 -6.95 -9.90 0.90
CA LEU A 66 -7.94 -9.98 1.99
C LEU A 66 -7.97 -11.43 2.48
N HIS A 67 -8.01 -11.63 3.78
CA HIS A 67 -7.97 -12.95 4.40
C HIS A 67 -9.19 -13.16 5.26
N GLY A 68 -9.65 -14.41 5.31
CA GLY A 68 -10.71 -14.86 6.20
C GLY A 68 -10.47 -16.28 6.67
N SER A 69 -11.14 -16.67 7.74
CA SER A 69 -11.12 -18.04 8.23
C SER A 69 -12.31 -18.82 7.67
N ASP A 70 -12.07 -20.06 7.25
CA ASP A 70 -13.10 -21.02 6.88
C ASP A 70 -12.96 -22.23 7.79
N SER A 71 -13.97 -22.50 8.62
CA SER A 71 -13.93 -23.62 9.57
C SER A 71 -13.83 -24.99 8.91
N SER A 72 -14.11 -25.08 7.60
CA SER A 72 -14.00 -26.33 6.83
C SER A 72 -12.59 -26.60 6.29
N ARG A 73 -11.65 -25.64 6.42
CA ARG A 73 -10.29 -25.76 5.86
C ARG A 73 -9.24 -25.33 6.89
N PRO A 74 -8.09 -26.03 6.96
CA PRO A 74 -6.96 -25.53 7.75
C PRO A 74 -6.38 -24.28 7.08
N GLY A 75 -6.15 -23.23 7.87
CA GLY A 75 -5.52 -21.99 7.43
C GLY A 75 -6.49 -20.91 6.96
N ALA A 76 -5.93 -19.78 6.51
CA ALA A 76 -6.70 -18.66 5.99
C ALA A 76 -7.03 -18.85 4.50
N VAL A 77 -8.22 -18.40 4.10
CA VAL A 77 -8.58 -18.26 2.69
C VAL A 77 -8.16 -16.87 2.23
N GLU A 78 -7.39 -16.81 1.15
CA GLU A 78 -6.86 -15.57 0.59
C GLU A 78 -7.67 -15.11 -0.64
N PHE A 79 -7.97 -13.82 -0.67
CA PHE A 79 -8.68 -13.15 -1.77
C PHE A 79 -7.79 -12.01 -2.30
N PRO A 80 -7.06 -12.21 -3.41
CA PRO A 80 -6.23 -11.16 -3.98
C PRO A 80 -7.09 -10.04 -4.57
N PHE A 81 -6.68 -8.80 -4.33
CA PHE A 81 -7.29 -7.65 -4.99
C PHE A 81 -6.98 -7.70 -6.50
N ARG A 82 -7.90 -7.19 -7.32
CA ARG A 82 -7.87 -7.38 -8.78
C ARG A 82 -7.55 -6.11 -9.57
N THR A 83 -7.78 -4.96 -8.95
CA THR A 83 -7.50 -3.67 -9.58
C THR A 83 -6.92 -2.70 -8.57
N MET A 84 -6.00 -1.86 -9.03
CA MET A 84 -5.48 -0.71 -8.30
C MET A 84 -5.59 0.57 -9.14
N SER A 85 -5.85 1.69 -8.47
CA SER A 85 -5.73 3.03 -9.05
C SER A 85 -5.11 3.99 -8.05
N PHE A 86 -4.45 5.03 -8.54
CA PHE A 86 -3.90 6.12 -7.74
C PHE A 86 -4.11 7.45 -8.47
N ASP A 87 -4.60 8.46 -7.77
CA ASP A 87 -4.87 9.80 -8.34
C ASP A 87 -3.84 10.87 -7.93
N GLY A 88 -2.74 10.46 -7.29
CA GLY A 88 -1.75 11.36 -6.70
C GLY A 88 -1.94 11.60 -5.19
N ARG A 89 -3.10 11.26 -4.63
CA ARG A 89 -3.40 11.39 -3.20
C ARG A 89 -3.99 10.13 -2.60
N GLN A 90 -4.92 9.49 -3.29
CA GLN A 90 -5.63 8.31 -2.82
C GLN A 90 -5.32 7.11 -3.69
N MET A 91 -4.91 6.03 -3.03
CA MET A 91 -4.75 4.72 -3.66
C MET A 91 -5.98 3.88 -3.34
N VAL A 92 -6.61 3.30 -4.37
CA VAL A 92 -7.77 2.43 -4.22
C VAL A 92 -7.40 1.04 -4.70
N ILE A 93 -7.62 0.04 -3.86
CA ILE A 93 -7.55 -1.38 -4.24
C ILE A 93 -8.97 -1.97 -4.21
N SER A 94 -9.33 -2.72 -5.25
CA SER A 94 -10.65 -3.33 -5.36
C SER A 94 -10.58 -4.85 -5.54
N LEU A 95 -11.31 -5.57 -4.69
CA LEU A 95 -11.54 -7.02 -4.84
C LEU A 95 -12.65 -7.28 -5.86
N THR A 96 -13.68 -6.44 -5.81
CA THR A 96 -14.79 -6.33 -6.76
C THR A 96 -15.12 -4.85 -6.95
N PRO A 97 -15.93 -4.45 -7.94
CA PRO A 97 -16.34 -3.05 -8.10
C PRO A 97 -17.00 -2.43 -6.84
N ASN A 98 -17.61 -3.27 -5.99
CA ASN A 98 -18.31 -2.82 -4.78
C ASN A 98 -17.52 -3.08 -3.49
N SER A 99 -16.42 -3.83 -3.54
CA SER A 99 -15.60 -4.19 -2.38
C SER A 99 -14.20 -3.59 -2.53
N ARG A 100 -13.95 -2.48 -1.85
CA ARG A 100 -12.74 -1.65 -2.04
C ARG A 100 -12.17 -1.12 -0.73
N ILE A 101 -10.87 -0.89 -0.73
CA ILE A 101 -10.14 -0.21 0.35
C ILE A 101 -9.44 0.99 -0.26
N THR A 102 -9.66 2.17 0.32
CA THR A 102 -9.01 3.42 -0.05
C THR A 102 -7.96 3.77 0.99
N PHE A 103 -6.78 4.12 0.51
CA PHE A 103 -5.68 4.64 1.31
C PHE A 103 -5.47 6.10 0.97
N ASP A 104 -5.36 6.96 1.98
CA ASP A 104 -4.70 8.24 1.83
C ASP A 104 -3.19 7.99 1.80
N VAL A 105 -2.54 8.51 0.77
CA VAL A 105 -1.12 8.32 0.50
C VAL A 105 -0.43 9.67 0.59
N LYS A 106 0.65 9.71 1.35
CA LYS A 106 1.58 10.83 1.37
C LYS A 106 2.92 10.36 0.85
N SER A 107 3.41 11.03 -0.18
CA SER A 107 4.73 10.76 -0.76
C SER A 107 5.66 11.93 -0.49
N THR A 108 6.88 11.61 -0.07
CA THR A 108 7.98 12.55 0.14
C THR A 108 9.23 11.93 -0.46
N ASP A 109 10.33 12.69 -0.53
CA ASP A 109 11.62 12.13 -0.97
C ASP A 109 12.25 11.17 0.04
N ARG A 110 11.75 11.12 1.29
CA ARG A 110 12.30 10.28 2.38
C ARG A 110 11.46 9.04 2.68
N TYR A 111 10.15 9.14 2.54
CA TYR A 111 9.23 8.06 2.89
C TYR A 111 7.89 8.13 2.12
N LEU A 112 7.23 6.97 2.04
CA LEU A 112 5.86 6.81 1.55
C LEU A 112 4.97 6.38 2.71
N ALA A 113 3.94 7.15 3.05
CA ALA A 113 2.98 6.82 4.09
C ALA A 113 1.63 6.45 3.49
N PHE A 114 1.00 5.41 4.05
CA PHE A 114 -0.29 4.89 3.64
C PHE A 114 -1.20 4.79 4.87
N ARG A 115 -2.40 5.36 4.81
CA ARG A 115 -3.44 5.20 5.85
C ARG A 115 -4.73 4.76 5.22
N ILE A 116 -5.36 3.73 5.74
CA ILE A 116 -6.71 3.37 5.32
C ILE A 116 -7.63 4.54 5.68
N SER A 117 -8.28 5.13 4.68
CA SER A 117 -9.24 6.23 4.84
C SER A 117 -10.68 5.78 4.54
N ARG A 118 -10.86 4.64 3.86
CA ARG A 118 -12.20 4.08 3.62
C ARG A 118 -12.17 2.58 3.34
N VAL A 119 -13.19 1.87 3.81
CA VAL A 119 -13.43 0.45 3.52
C VAL A 119 -14.90 0.25 3.13
N GLU A 120 -15.15 -0.22 1.93
CA GLU A 120 -16.50 -0.35 1.35
C GLU A 120 -16.77 -1.77 0.89
N GLY A 121 -18.00 -2.26 1.08
CA GLY A 121 -18.45 -3.58 0.64
C GLY A 121 -17.67 -4.78 1.17
N ILE A 122 -16.86 -4.60 2.22
CA ILE A 122 -16.21 -5.68 2.96
C ILE A 122 -16.94 -5.82 4.30
N PRO A 123 -17.56 -6.95 4.66
CA PRO A 123 -18.34 -7.07 5.89
C PRO A 123 -17.45 -6.99 7.15
N LYS A 124 -18.01 -6.47 8.26
CA LYS A 124 -17.33 -6.46 9.57
C LYS A 124 -17.50 -7.80 10.32
N GLN A 125 -18.53 -8.57 9.99
CA GLN A 125 -18.94 -9.76 10.73
C GLN A 125 -18.03 -10.98 10.46
N ASN A 126 -17.34 -10.99 9.32
CA ASN A 126 -16.56 -12.15 8.88
C ASN A 126 -15.12 -12.16 9.41
N LEU A 127 -14.80 -11.28 10.37
CA LEU A 127 -13.49 -11.17 11.02
C LEU A 127 -12.32 -11.07 10.02
N LEU A 128 -12.57 -10.48 8.85
CA LEU A 128 -11.58 -10.39 7.78
C LEU A 128 -10.43 -9.46 8.15
N TRP A 129 -9.23 -9.78 7.67
CA TRP A 129 -8.03 -8.95 7.81
C TRP A 129 -7.36 -8.71 6.47
N LEU A 130 -6.62 -7.60 6.36
CA LEU A 130 -5.85 -7.26 5.16
C LEU A 130 -4.37 -7.58 5.41
N ARG A 131 -3.70 -8.08 4.37
CA ARG A 131 -2.25 -8.24 4.32
C ARG A 131 -1.71 -7.60 3.04
N LEU A 132 -0.62 -6.87 3.17
CA LEU A 132 0.27 -6.50 2.09
C LEU A 132 1.53 -7.36 2.21
N HIS A 133 1.89 -8.07 1.15
CA HIS A 133 3.13 -8.85 1.08
C HIS A 133 3.98 -8.38 -0.11
N MET A 134 5.21 -7.95 0.19
CA MET A 134 6.20 -7.52 -0.79
C MET A 134 7.56 -8.06 -0.40
N ASN A 135 8.25 -8.77 -1.29
CA ASN A 135 9.58 -9.30 -0.99
C ASN A 135 10.65 -8.22 -1.16
N LEU A 136 10.71 -7.32 -0.18
CA LEU A 136 11.68 -6.23 -0.11
C LEU A 136 13.02 -6.71 0.49
N GLY A 137 14.11 -6.07 0.07
CA GLY A 137 15.43 -6.24 0.66
C GLY A 137 15.54 -5.58 2.04
N ASP A 138 16.50 -6.02 2.86
CA ASP A 138 16.62 -5.65 4.29
C ASP A 138 16.96 -4.16 4.54
N ALA A 139 17.37 -3.45 3.49
CA ALA A 139 17.58 -2.01 3.52
C ALA A 139 16.25 -1.23 3.60
N VAL A 140 15.13 -1.82 3.15
CA VAL A 140 13.82 -1.17 3.28
C VAL A 140 13.28 -1.41 4.68
N LYS A 141 12.79 -0.35 5.30
CA LYS A 141 12.16 -0.36 6.61
C LYS A 141 10.69 -0.05 6.49
N CYS A 142 9.92 -0.57 7.44
CA CYS A 142 8.50 -0.30 7.55
C CYS A 142 8.13 -0.02 9.00
N LEU A 143 7.41 1.07 9.23
CA LEU A 143 6.96 1.49 10.54
C LEU A 143 5.42 1.51 10.57
N PRO A 144 4.76 0.82 11.51
CA PRO A 144 3.33 1.01 11.74
C PRO A 144 3.08 2.40 12.32
N LEU A 145 2.06 3.10 11.81
CA LEU A 145 1.70 4.44 12.26
C LEU A 145 0.76 4.44 13.47
N ASP A 146 0.13 3.29 13.74
CA ASP A 146 -0.80 3.11 14.83
C ASP A 146 -0.86 1.64 15.27
N PHE A 147 -1.55 1.39 16.38
CA PHE A 147 -1.69 0.05 16.94
C PHE A 147 -2.57 -0.89 16.12
N MET A 148 -3.23 -0.43 15.05
CA MET A 148 -4.10 -1.25 14.19
C MET A 148 -3.32 -1.96 13.08
N THR A 149 -2.02 -1.68 12.97
CA THR A 149 -1.13 -2.19 11.94
C THR A 149 0.02 -2.98 12.55
N LYS A 150 0.37 -4.12 11.95
CA LYS A 150 1.53 -4.94 12.35
C LYS A 150 2.47 -5.11 11.17
N VAL A 151 3.76 -5.07 11.44
CA VAL A 151 4.82 -5.28 10.44
C VAL A 151 5.59 -6.53 10.81
N HIS A 152 5.87 -7.38 9.81
CA HIS A 152 6.64 -8.61 9.97
C HIS A 152 7.74 -8.70 8.90
N GLY A 153 8.79 -9.47 9.19
CA GLY A 153 9.83 -9.82 8.22
C GLY A 153 10.64 -8.63 7.68
N GLY A 154 10.79 -7.53 8.44
CA GLY A 154 11.59 -6.37 8.02
C GLY A 154 11.02 -5.68 6.77
N ALA A 155 9.80 -5.14 6.88
CA ALA A 155 9.01 -4.51 5.81
C ALA A 155 8.34 -5.46 4.80
N ARG A 156 8.65 -6.77 4.83
CA ARG A 156 8.09 -7.70 3.85
C ARG A 156 6.58 -7.89 3.97
N GLU A 157 6.05 -7.78 5.18
CA GLU A 157 4.63 -7.96 5.42
C GLU A 157 4.04 -6.87 6.31
N VAL A 158 2.91 -6.32 5.87
CA VAL A 158 2.09 -5.40 6.65
C VAL A 158 0.70 -5.99 6.81
N HIS A 159 0.27 -6.14 8.06
CA HIS A 159 -1.00 -6.75 8.43
C HIS A 159 -1.90 -5.72 9.09
N PHE A 160 -3.18 -5.77 8.75
CA PHE A 160 -4.26 -5.03 9.39
C PHE A 160 -5.22 -6.03 10.04
N PRO A 161 -4.80 -6.68 11.15
CA PRO A 161 -5.50 -7.84 11.71
C PRO A 161 -6.88 -7.51 12.27
N TRP A 162 -7.16 -6.23 12.48
CA TRP A 162 -8.43 -5.75 13.03
C TRP A 162 -9.24 -4.92 12.03
N LEU A 163 -9.07 -5.13 10.72
CA LEU A 163 -9.88 -4.46 9.68
C LEU A 163 -11.40 -4.61 9.91
N TRP A 164 -11.82 -5.71 10.53
CA TRP A 164 -13.20 -5.96 10.92
C TRP A 164 -13.69 -5.10 12.11
N LYS A 165 -12.79 -4.66 12.99
CA LYS A 165 -13.10 -3.88 14.21
C LYS A 165 -13.12 -2.36 13.97
N ARG A 166 -13.20 -1.93 12.72
CA ARG A 166 -13.22 -0.51 12.33
C ARG A 166 -14.41 0.26 12.94
N ARG A 167 -14.11 1.39 13.56
CA ARG A 167 -15.02 2.32 14.28
C ARG A 167 -14.51 3.75 14.10
N ASP A 168 -15.39 4.73 14.26
CA ASP A 168 -15.05 6.13 13.95
C ASP A 168 -14.04 6.73 14.95
N GLU A 169 -13.94 6.19 16.16
CA GLU A 169 -13.04 6.67 17.21
C GLU A 169 -11.64 6.04 17.17
N LEU A 170 -11.42 5.04 16.32
CA LEU A 170 -10.15 4.33 16.20
C LEU A 170 -9.51 4.61 14.84
N PRO A 171 -8.18 4.68 14.74
CA PRO A 171 -7.53 4.68 13.44
C PRO A 171 -7.89 3.41 12.66
N MET A 172 -7.89 3.48 11.33
CA MET A 172 -8.16 2.30 10.49
C MET A 172 -6.89 1.50 10.15
N GLY A 173 -5.73 1.99 10.55
CA GLY A 173 -4.44 1.41 10.23
C GLY A 173 -3.68 2.23 9.20
N GLY A 174 -2.36 2.30 9.39
CA GLY A 174 -1.44 2.89 8.45
C GLY A 174 0.00 2.45 8.71
N PHE A 175 0.83 2.62 7.69
CA PHE A 175 2.24 2.29 7.73
C PHE A 175 3.05 3.26 6.87
N VAL A 176 4.35 3.27 7.11
CA VAL A 176 5.34 4.02 6.33
C VAL A 176 6.37 3.06 5.77
N LEU A 177 6.78 3.27 4.52
CA LEU A 177 7.95 2.64 3.90
C LEU A 177 9.03 3.69 3.65
N TYR A 178 10.27 3.34 3.94
CA TYR A 178 11.45 4.16 3.67
C TYR A 178 12.68 3.25 3.51
N ALA A 179 13.74 3.76 2.89
CA ALA A 179 14.97 3.01 2.66
C ALA A 179 16.17 3.93 2.95
N PRO A 180 16.64 3.98 4.21
CA PRO A 180 17.71 4.88 4.59
C PRO A 180 19.05 4.44 4.00
N THR A 181 19.92 5.40 3.74
CA THR A 181 21.24 5.17 3.12
C THR A 181 22.39 5.13 4.14
N SER A 182 22.17 5.65 5.35
CA SER A 182 23.08 5.58 6.49
C SER A 182 22.26 5.65 7.80
N PRO A 183 22.86 5.35 8.97
CA PRO A 183 22.20 5.55 10.26
C PRO A 183 21.73 6.99 10.50
N GLU A 184 22.52 7.99 10.08
CA GLU A 184 22.17 9.41 10.22
C GLU A 184 20.98 9.79 9.33
N ASP A 185 20.92 9.22 8.13
CA ASP A 185 19.78 9.37 7.22
C ASP A 185 18.52 8.67 7.74
N GLU A 186 18.68 7.54 8.45
CA GLU A 186 17.60 6.86 9.15
C GLU A 186 17.04 7.73 10.28
N ASP A 187 17.90 8.28 11.15
CA ASP A 187 17.48 9.17 12.25
C ASP A 187 16.74 10.41 11.73
N GLU A 188 17.26 11.05 10.70
CA GLU A 188 16.60 12.21 10.09
C GLU A 188 15.27 11.81 9.43
N THR A 189 15.21 10.65 8.76
CA THR A 189 13.96 10.13 8.18
C THR A 189 12.91 9.83 9.26
N LEU A 190 13.31 9.24 10.38
CA LEU A 190 12.44 9.00 11.53
C LEU A 190 11.93 10.31 12.14
N LEU A 191 12.75 11.36 12.20
CA LEU A 191 12.33 12.69 12.65
C LEU A 191 11.27 13.31 11.74
N HIS A 192 11.46 13.18 10.43
CA HIS A 192 10.48 13.61 9.42
C HIS A 192 9.17 12.81 9.50
N ILE A 193 9.24 11.51 9.77
CA ILE A 193 8.05 10.67 10.01
C ILE A 193 7.36 11.13 11.30
N TRP A 194 8.10 11.32 12.40
CA TRP A 194 7.54 11.67 13.70
C TRP A 194 6.71 12.96 13.66
N THR A 195 7.20 13.95 12.93
CA THR A 195 6.55 15.26 12.77
C THR A 195 5.52 15.25 11.65
N GLY A 196 5.91 14.77 10.46
CA GLY A 196 5.08 14.79 9.27
C GLY A 196 3.86 13.88 9.34
N GLU A 197 3.93 12.80 10.12
CA GLU A 197 2.83 11.84 10.32
C GLU A 197 2.02 12.10 11.59
N ASN A 198 2.31 13.22 12.27
CA ASN A 198 1.67 13.68 13.50
C ASN A 198 1.55 12.55 14.54
N LEU A 199 2.66 11.83 14.71
CA LEU A 199 2.76 10.75 15.68
C LEU A 199 2.78 11.33 17.10
N PRO A 200 2.40 10.56 18.14
CA PRO A 200 2.42 11.03 19.52
C PRO A 200 3.77 11.64 19.89
N HIS A 201 3.73 12.84 20.45
CA HIS A 201 4.93 13.63 20.74
C HIS A 201 4.82 14.35 22.10
N PRO A 202 5.95 14.79 22.68
CA PRO A 202 5.97 15.61 23.89
C PRO A 202 5.14 16.88 23.74
N LYS A 203 4.59 17.35 24.87
CA LYS A 203 3.98 18.67 24.93
C LYS A 203 5.07 19.73 24.89
N VAL A 204 5.14 20.45 23.78
CA VAL A 204 6.02 21.61 23.59
C VAL A 204 5.20 22.84 23.27
N ALA A 205 5.76 24.02 23.50
CA ALA A 205 5.13 25.27 23.07
C ALA A 205 5.32 25.44 21.55
N GLY A 206 4.24 25.81 20.84
CA GLY A 206 4.26 26.04 19.40
C GLY A 206 3.93 24.79 18.58
N GLU A 207 4.21 24.86 17.27
CA GLU A 207 3.94 23.80 16.32
C GLU A 207 4.98 22.67 16.42
N TRP A 208 4.50 21.43 16.33
CA TRP A 208 5.35 20.24 16.25
C TRP A 208 5.83 20.03 14.81
N ASN A 209 7.00 20.58 14.50
CA ASN A 209 7.68 20.44 13.21
C ASN A 209 9.10 19.89 13.38
N VAL A 210 9.81 19.66 12.26
CA VAL A 210 11.15 19.05 12.24
C VAL A 210 12.15 19.85 13.07
N GLU A 211 12.13 21.17 12.98
CA GLU A 211 13.03 22.05 13.73
C GLU A 211 12.80 21.95 15.24
N THR A 212 11.53 22.00 15.65
CA THR A 212 11.12 21.86 17.06
C THR A 212 11.49 20.49 17.60
N ALA A 213 11.23 19.42 16.84
CA ALA A 213 11.57 18.05 17.23
C ALA A 213 13.09 17.84 17.32
N ARG A 214 13.87 18.39 16.38
CA ARG A 214 15.34 18.34 16.41
C ARG A 214 15.90 19.03 17.65
N LYS A 215 15.39 20.23 17.96
CA LYS A 215 15.78 20.96 19.17
C LYS A 215 15.45 20.16 20.43
N TRP A 216 14.23 19.61 20.51
CA TRP A 216 13.79 18.82 21.65
C TRP A 216 14.69 17.59 21.87
N LEU A 217 15.04 16.86 20.81
CA LEU A 217 15.96 15.71 20.90
C LEU A 217 17.35 16.12 21.39
N ALA A 218 17.91 17.21 20.86
CA ALA A 218 19.22 17.70 21.27
C ALA A 218 19.25 18.13 22.74
N ASP A 219 18.18 18.77 23.22
CA ASP A 219 18.06 19.17 24.63
C ASP A 219 17.89 17.93 25.54
N TRP A 220 17.10 16.93 25.12
CA TRP A 220 16.94 15.68 25.83
C TRP A 220 18.27 14.90 25.94
N GLN A 221 19.03 14.78 24.85
CA GLN A 221 20.33 14.12 24.85
C GLN A 221 21.31 14.79 25.82
N LYS A 222 21.37 16.12 25.87
CA LYS A 222 22.23 16.83 26.84
C LYS A 222 21.87 16.55 28.30
N MET A 223 20.61 16.23 28.57
CA MET A 223 20.13 15.98 29.93
C MET A 223 20.33 14.54 30.38
N PHE A 224 20.30 13.57 29.46
CA PHE A 224 20.14 12.16 29.80
C PHE A 224 21.10 11.18 29.09
N ALA A 225 21.87 11.62 28.09
CA ALA A 225 22.89 10.82 27.42
C ALA A 225 24.29 11.14 27.97
#